data_AF-A0A9W9FRM4-F1
#
_entry.id   AF-A0A9W9FRM4-F1
#
_cell.length_a   1.000
_cell.length_b   1.000
_cell.length_c   1.000
_cell.angle_alpha   90.00
_cell.angle_beta   90.00
_cell.angle_gamma   90.00
#
_symmetry.space_group_name_H-M   'P 1'
#
loop_
_entity.id
_entity.type
_entity.pdbx_description
1 polymer ?
#
loop_
_entity_poly.entity_id
_entity_poly.type
_entity_poly.pdbx_seq_one_letter_code
_entity_poly.pdbx_strand_id
1 'polypeptide(L)' 'VPTRNRNPVANLGDQYVLDKDGKRVYTLKKVLNGEVTKSAHPARFSPDDKYSRHRVTLKRRYGLLLTQQPETNVAAP' A
#
# COMPACT_ATOMS: atom_id res chain seq x y z
N VAL A 1 -0.30 40.30 3.56
CA VAL A 1 -0.30 39.06 2.73
C VAL A 1 -0.90 37.95 3.59
N PRO A 2 -2.10 37.43 3.30
CA PRO A 2 -2.69 36.40 4.15
C PRO A 2 -1.92 35.09 3.94
N THR A 3 -1.41 34.53 5.03
CA THR A 3 -0.78 33.21 5.07
C THR A 3 -1.83 32.18 4.67
N ARG A 4 -1.56 31.43 3.59
CA ARG A 4 -2.44 30.36 3.11
C ARG A 4 -2.44 29.23 4.14
N ASN A 5 -3.38 29.31 5.09
CA ASN A 5 -3.71 28.23 6.01
C ASN A 5 -4.19 27.02 5.18
N ARG A 6 -3.29 26.07 4.92
CA ARG A 6 -3.65 24.80 4.28
C ARG A 6 -4.21 23.91 5.38
N ASN A 7 -5.52 23.70 5.37
CA ASN A 7 -6.13 22.60 6.12
C ASN A 7 -5.36 21.29 5.83
N PRO A 8 -4.94 20.52 6.85
CA PRO A 8 -3.99 19.40 6.69
C PRO A 8 -4.60 18.13 6.05
N VAL A 9 -5.86 18.17 5.63
CA VAL A 9 -6.69 16.96 5.41
C VAL A 9 -6.66 16.43 3.97
N ALA A 10 -5.78 16.92 3.10
CA ALA A 10 -5.62 16.38 1.74
C ALA A 10 -4.18 16.49 1.25
N ASN A 11 -3.27 15.77 1.90
CA ASN A 11 -2.01 15.41 1.25
C ASN A 11 -2.29 14.19 0.37
N LEU A 12 -2.77 14.41 -0.86
CA LEU A 12 -2.80 13.37 -1.90
C LEU A 12 -1.35 13.14 -2.35
N GLY A 13 -0.59 12.43 -1.51
CA GLY A 13 0.80 12.10 -1.76
C GLY A 13 0.92 10.82 -2.58
N ASP A 14 1.82 10.81 -3.56
CA ASP A 14 2.12 9.60 -4.35
C ASP A 14 2.84 8.52 -3.53
N GLN A 15 3.30 8.88 -2.32
CA GLN A 15 4.05 8.02 -1.42
C GLN A 15 3.41 7.99 -0.02
N TYR A 16 3.60 6.91 0.72
CA TYR A 16 3.16 6.79 2.11
C TYR A 16 4.14 5.98 2.96
N VAL A 17 4.07 6.20 4.28
CA VAL A 17 4.65 5.31 5.32
C VAL A 17 3.53 4.83 6.25
N LEU A 18 3.79 3.75 6.98
CA LEU A 18 2.89 3.27 8.04
C LEU A 18 3.33 3.86 9.37
N ASP A 19 2.40 4.49 10.07
CA ASP A 19 2.64 4.93 11.45
C ASP A 19 2.60 3.73 12.42
N LYS A 20 2.96 3.96 13.68
CA LYS A 20 2.92 2.96 14.76
C LYS A 20 1.53 2.34 14.95
N ASP A 21 0.48 3.09 14.64
CA ASP A 21 -0.92 2.65 14.69
C ASP A 21 -1.37 1.95 13.39
N GLY A 22 -0.48 1.72 12.43
CA GLY A 22 -0.80 1.11 11.13
C GLY A 22 -1.54 2.03 10.16
N LYS A 23 -1.72 3.32 10.49
CA LYS A 23 -2.34 4.31 9.61
C LYS A 23 -1.35 4.81 8.55
N ARG A 24 -1.84 5.07 7.34
CA ARG A 24 -1.01 5.57 6.22
C ARG A 24 -0.82 7.09 6.36
N VAL A 25 0.43 7.52 6.40
CA VAL A 25 0.81 8.94 6.36
C VAL A 25 1.34 9.27 4.97
N TYR A 26 0.62 10.11 4.24
CA TYR A 26 0.95 10.46 2.86
C TYR A 26 2.00 11.57 2.75
N THR A 27 2.91 11.41 1.81
CA THR A 27 4.03 12.32 1.57
C THR A 27 4.41 12.34 0.09
N LEU A 28 5.16 13.36 -0.31
CA LEU A 28 5.78 13.44 -1.64
C LEU A 28 7.28 13.09 -1.59
N LYS A 29 7.85 12.97 -0.39
CA LYS A 29 9.27 12.63 -0.19
C LYS A 29 9.46 11.13 -0.40
N LYS A 30 10.56 10.74 -1.04
CA LYS A 30 10.93 9.31 -1.25
C LYS A 30 11.51 8.63 -0.01
N VAL A 31 12.03 9.43 0.92
CA VAL A 31 12.59 8.98 2.20
C VAL A 31 12.03 9.87 3.29
N LEU A 32 11.49 9.26 4.34
CA LEU A 32 10.97 9.94 5.52
C LEU A 32 11.57 9.27 6.76
N ASN A 33 12.25 10.04 7.61
CA ASN A 33 12.84 9.54 8.87
C ASN A 33 13.76 8.31 8.70
N GLY A 34 14.43 8.19 7.55
CA GLY A 34 15.29 7.04 7.21
C GLY A 34 14.55 5.83 6.64
N GLU A 35 13.21 5.82 6.62
CA GLU A 35 12.40 4.79 5.98
C GLU A 35 12.09 5.17 4.52
N VAL A 36 12.19 4.19 3.62
CA VAL A 36 11.81 4.35 2.21
C VAL A 36 10.30 4.30 2.09
N THR A 37 9.73 5.33 1.46
CA THR A 37 8.29 5.45 1.30
C THR A 37 7.75 4.52 0.22
N LYS A 38 6.51 4.05 0.38
CA LYS A 38 5.84 3.13 -0.55
C LYS A 38 4.87 3.89 -1.44
N SER A 39 4.69 3.44 -2.69
CA SER A 39 3.75 4.07 -3.61
C SER A 39 2.31 3.96 -3.11
N ALA A 40 1.62 5.10 -3.00
CA ALA A 40 0.23 5.18 -2.58
C ALA A 40 -0.73 4.57 -3.60
N HIS A 41 -0.33 4.57 -4.88
CA HIS A 41 -1.14 4.05 -5.98
C HIS A 41 -0.96 2.53 -6.12
N PRO A 42 -2.06 1.78 -6.32
CA PRO A 42 -1.97 0.34 -6.55
C PRO A 42 -1.28 0.04 -7.89
N ALA A 43 -0.67 -1.14 -8.00
CA ALA A 43 -0.09 -1.58 -9.26
C ALA A 43 -1.17 -1.61 -10.36
N ARG A 44 -0.86 -1.02 -11.52
CA ARG A 44 -1.79 -0.94 -12.64
C ARG A 44 -2.21 -2.34 -13.08
N PHE A 45 -3.52 -2.58 -13.15
CA PHE A 45 -4.06 -3.78 -13.75
C PHE A 45 -3.92 -3.69 -15.28
N SER A 46 -3.36 -4.72 -15.91
CA SER A 46 -3.35 -4.87 -17.36
C SER A 46 -3.92 -6.24 -17.70
N PRO A 47 -4.96 -6.33 -18.56
CA PRO A 47 -5.54 -7.61 -18.94
C PRO A 47 -4.53 -8.56 -19.58
N ASP A 48 -3.61 -8.03 -20.40
CA ASP A 48 -2.49 -8.76 -20.99
C ASP A 48 -1.24 -8.74 -20.10
N ASP A 49 -1.39 -9.09 -18.82
CA ASP A 49 -0.24 -9.24 -17.93
C ASP A 49 0.46 -10.58 -18.17
N LYS A 50 1.49 -10.56 -19.04
CA LYS A 50 2.36 -11.70 -19.36
C LYS A 50 2.97 -12.38 -18.13
N TYR A 51 3.12 -11.67 -17.01
CA TYR A 51 3.74 -12.18 -15.77
C TYR A 51 2.72 -12.65 -14.72
N SER A 52 1.42 -12.63 -15.04
CA SER A 52 0.35 -13.12 -14.17
C SER A 52 0.59 -14.55 -13.67
N ARG A 53 0.94 -15.47 -14.57
CA ARG A 53 1.27 -16.87 -14.24
C ARG A 53 2.42 -16.96 -13.22
N HIS A 54 3.50 -16.22 -13.46
CA HIS A 54 4.68 -16.21 -12.60
C HIS A 54 4.35 -15.66 -11.21
N ARG A 55 3.57 -14.57 -11.14
CA ARG A 55 3.11 -13.98 -9.87
C ARG A 55 2.29 -14.98 -9.06
N VAL A 56 1.35 -15.69 -9.69
CA VAL A 56 0.53 -16.70 -9.01
C VAL A 56 1.37 -17.88 -8.53
N THR A 57 2.30 -18.38 -9.34
CA THR A 57 3.21 -19.48 -8.94
C THR A 57 4.07 -19.09 -7.74
N LEU A 58 4.63 -17.87 -7.73
CA LEU A 58 5.39 -17.37 -6.58
C LEU A 58 4.53 -17.28 -5.31
N LYS A 59 3.33 -16.69 -5.40
CA LYS A 59 2.40 -16.63 -4.26
C LYS A 59 2.05 -18.01 -3.73
N ARG A 60 1.83 -18.99 -4.63
CA ARG A 60 1.53 -20.39 -4.25
C ARG A 60 2.69 -21.08 -3.54
N ARG A 61 3.95 -20.86 -3.98
CA ARG A 61 5.14 -21.48 -3.36
C ARG A 61 5.37 -20.98 -1.93
N TYR A 62 5.06 -19.72 -1.66
CA TYR A 62 5.25 -19.12 -0.34
C TYR A 62 3.99 -19.16 0.54
N GLY A 63 2.91 -19.84 0.13
CA GLY A 63 1.67 -19.89 0.92
C GLY A 63 0.97 -18.53 1.08
N LEU A 64 1.24 -17.57 0.19
CA LEU A 64 0.71 -16.21 0.23
C LEU A 64 -0.61 -16.05 -0.53
N LEU A 65 -1.12 -17.15 -1.11
CA LEU A 65 -2.41 -17.14 -1.77
C LEU A 65 -3.50 -17.21 -0.70
N LEU A 66 -4.52 -16.35 -0.83
CA LEU A 66 -5.61 -16.28 0.14
C LEU A 66 -6.34 -17.63 0.30
N THR A 67 -6.44 -18.40 -0.79
CA THR A 67 -7.06 -19.75 -0.80
C THR A 67 -6.23 -20.83 -0.10
N GLN A 68 -4.98 -20.55 0.26
CA GLN A 68 -4.10 -21.49 0.97
C GLN A 68 -4.04 -21.20 2.47
N GLN A 69 -4.48 -20.00 2.89
CA GLN A 69 -4.53 -19.66 4.30
C GLN A 69 -5.72 -20.34 4.95
N PRO A 70 -5.60 -20.81 6.21
CA PRO A 70 -6.76 -21.30 6.94
C PRO A 70 -7.80 -20.18 6.97
N GLU A 71 -9.08 -20.54 6.85
CA GLU A 71 -10.20 -19.62 6.99
C GLU A 71 -10.07 -18.92 8.35
N THR A 72 -9.44 -17.75 8.37
CA THR A 72 -9.48 -16.87 9.53
C THR A 72 -10.88 -16.31 9.53
N ASN A 73 -11.75 -16.98 10.28
CA ASN A 73 -13.11 -16.54 10.54
C ASN A 73 -13.00 -15.26 11.38
N VAL A 74 -12.64 -14.15 10.75
CA VAL A 74 -12.65 -12.82 11.36
C VAL A 74 -14.12 -12.41 11.38
N ALA A 75 -14.83 -12.97 12.37
CA ALA A 75 -15.97 -12.27 12.95
C ALA A 75 -15.45 -10.89 13.36
N ALA A 76 -15.96 -9.88 12.66
CA ALA A 76 -15.82 -8.49 13.04
C ALA A 76 -16.25 -8.30 14.50
N PRO A 77 -15.51 -7.48 15.25
CA PRO A 77 -16.11 -6.43 16.06
C PRO A 77 -15.94 -5.06 15.40
#